data_AF-A0A958UT12-F1
#
_entry.id   AF-A0A958UT12-F1
#
_cell.length_a   1.000
_cell.length_b   1.000
_cell.length_c   1.000
_cell.angle_alpha   90.00
_cell.angle_beta   90.00
_cell.angle_gamma   90.00
#
_symmetry.space_group_name_H-M   'P 1'
#
loop_
_entity.id
_entity.type
_entity.pdbx_description
1 polymer ?
#
loop_
_entity_poly.entity_id
_entity_poly.type
_entity_poly.pdbx_seq_one_letter_code
_entity_poly.pdbx_strand_id
1 'polypeptide(L)'
;FSKDKEEKPEFGKDQYLGDFKTTAKTATIMYRDHEFVDGDMIRVYVNGDVVIPHARLEGSFRGFDLPLQSGFNKIDFEALNQGSSGPNTAQLNIYDEIGNLLASYEWNLLTGNKATAILVKQ
;
A
#
# COMPACT_ATOMS: atom_id res chain seq x y z
N PHE A 1 -10.54 29.43 -0.10
CA PHE A 1 -9.23 28.76 -0.18
C PHE A 1 -8.95 28.18 1.18
N SER A 2 -9.34 26.93 1.39
CA SER A 2 -9.05 26.20 2.62
C SER A 2 -7.54 25.98 2.65
N LYS A 3 -6.87 26.41 3.73
CA LYS A 3 -5.46 26.13 3.94
C LYS A 3 -5.24 24.63 3.85
N ASP A 4 -4.39 24.20 2.93
CA ASP A 4 -3.77 22.89 2.98
C ASP A 4 -3.21 22.70 4.40
N LYS A 5 -3.56 21.58 5.04
CA LYS A 5 -2.98 21.23 6.35
C LYS A 5 -1.47 21.22 6.17
N GLU A 6 -0.76 21.99 6.99
CA GLU A 6 0.71 22.05 7.00
C GLU A 6 1.30 20.63 6.92
N GLU A 7 2.14 20.40 5.90
CA GLU A 7 2.89 19.17 5.73
C GLU A 7 3.72 18.91 6.99
N LYS A 8 3.26 17.99 7.84
CA LYS A 8 4.03 17.61 9.02
C LYS A 8 5.27 16.84 8.55
N PRO A 9 6.47 17.12 9.08
CA PRO A 9 7.72 16.42 8.70
C PRO A 9 7.68 14.90 8.86
N GLU A 10 6.71 14.40 9.63
CA GLU A 10 6.46 12.98 9.88
C GLU A 10 5.95 12.22 8.63
N PHE A 11 5.28 12.91 7.70
CA PHE A 11 4.81 12.30 6.43
C PHE A 11 5.88 12.32 5.32
N GLY A 12 6.98 13.04 5.53
CA GLY A 12 8.09 13.20 4.58
C GLY A 12 9.08 12.04 4.54
N LYS A 13 8.70 10.85 5.01
CA LYS A 13 9.54 9.65 4.97
C LYS A 13 8.77 8.44 4.50
N ASP A 14 9.50 7.44 4.00
CA ASP A 14 8.98 6.10 3.78
C ASP A 14 8.40 5.52 5.09
N GLN A 15 7.30 4.79 4.97
CA GLN A 15 6.59 4.13 6.05
C GLN A 15 6.83 2.62 6.01
N TYR A 16 7.32 2.07 7.11
CA TYR A 16 7.42 0.63 7.28
C TYR A 16 6.16 0.09 7.96
N LEU A 17 5.36 -0.69 7.24
CA LEU A 17 4.10 -1.25 7.73
C LEU A 17 4.33 -2.49 8.61
N GLY A 18 5.41 -3.23 8.35
CA GLY A 18 5.84 -4.37 9.16
C GLY A 18 6.08 -5.66 8.37
N ASP A 19 6.48 -6.69 9.13
CA ASP A 19 6.64 -8.05 8.66
C ASP A 19 5.49 -8.94 9.12
N PHE A 20 5.00 -9.81 8.24
CA PHE A 20 4.02 -10.83 8.58
C PHE A 20 4.46 -12.21 8.11
N LYS A 21 4.46 -13.19 9.02
CA LYS A 21 4.80 -14.58 8.71
C LYS A 21 3.56 -15.36 8.29
N THR A 22 3.67 -16.12 7.21
CA THR A 22 2.57 -16.92 6.68
C THR A 22 3.05 -18.25 6.11
N THR A 23 2.18 -19.24 6.07
CA THR A 23 2.37 -20.49 5.31
C THR A 23 1.57 -20.48 3.99
N ALA A 24 0.85 -19.38 3.74
CA ALA A 24 0.05 -19.16 2.55
C ALA A 24 0.87 -19.35 1.26
N LYS A 25 0.24 -19.93 0.25
CA LYS A 25 0.87 -20.06 -1.07
C LYS A 25 0.78 -18.76 -1.86
N THR A 26 -0.33 -18.06 -1.70
CA THR A 26 -0.68 -16.83 -2.39
C THR A 26 -1.22 -15.84 -1.36
N ALA A 27 -0.93 -14.56 -1.54
CA ALA A 27 -1.55 -13.50 -0.78
C ALA A 27 -2.38 -12.59 -1.70
N THR A 28 -3.60 -12.26 -1.30
CA THR A 28 -4.42 -11.26 -1.98
C THR A 28 -4.15 -9.90 -1.37
N ILE A 29 -3.58 -9.00 -2.18
CA ILE A 29 -3.17 -7.65 -1.77
C ILE A 29 -4.26 -6.67 -2.18
N MET A 30 -5.05 -6.18 -1.21
CA MET A 30 -6.18 -5.29 -1.45
C MET A 30 -5.91 -3.91 -0.88
N TYR A 31 -6.04 -2.88 -1.70
CA TYR A 31 -5.90 -1.49 -1.28
C TYR A 31 -7.08 -0.63 -1.73
N ARG A 32 -7.35 0.43 -0.98
CA ARG A 32 -8.35 1.45 -1.29
C ARG A 32 -7.96 2.79 -0.70
N ASP A 33 -8.62 3.84 -1.14
CA ASP A 33 -8.55 5.14 -0.49
C ASP A 33 -9.08 5.06 0.96
N HIS A 34 -8.37 5.68 1.90
CA HIS A 34 -8.75 5.64 3.32
C HIS A 34 -9.56 6.87 3.76
N GLU A 35 -9.31 8.04 3.18
CA GLU A 35 -9.94 9.30 3.61
C GLU A 35 -10.92 9.86 2.57
N PHE A 36 -10.44 10.32 1.42
CA PHE A 36 -11.24 11.01 0.42
C PHE A 36 -10.75 10.73 -1.00
N VAL A 37 -11.61 10.12 -1.81
CA VAL A 37 -11.30 9.75 -3.21
C VAL A 37 -11.17 10.98 -4.08
N ASP A 38 -9.95 11.44 -4.28
CA ASP A 38 -9.69 12.72 -4.95
C ASP A 38 -8.59 12.66 -6.03
N GLY A 39 -8.19 11.44 -6.39
CA GLY A 39 -7.25 11.19 -7.47
C GLY A 39 -5.86 10.78 -7.03
N ASP A 40 -5.74 10.32 -5.79
CA ASP A 40 -4.58 9.59 -5.31
C ASP A 40 -4.17 8.44 -6.25
N MET A 41 -2.89 8.41 -6.60
CA MET A 41 -2.27 7.45 -7.49
C MET A 41 -1.03 6.86 -6.83
N ILE A 42 -0.89 5.54 -6.92
CA ILE A 42 0.27 4.81 -6.43
C ILE A 42 0.91 3.96 -7.53
N ARG A 43 2.15 3.54 -7.28
CA ARG A 43 2.84 2.48 -8.02
C ARG A 43 3.16 1.36 -7.06
N VAL A 44 2.96 0.12 -7.51
CA VAL A 44 3.22 -1.08 -6.71
C VAL A 44 4.44 -1.82 -7.23
N TYR A 45 5.34 -2.15 -6.30
CA TYR A 45 6.51 -2.98 -6.54
C TYR A 45 6.38 -4.28 -5.76
N VAL A 46 6.86 -5.38 -6.34
CA VAL A 46 7.07 -6.64 -5.64
C VAL A 46 8.52 -7.05 -5.84
N ASN A 47 9.26 -7.24 -4.74
CA ASN A 47 10.68 -7.58 -4.76
C ASN A 47 11.55 -6.64 -5.62
N GLY A 48 11.15 -5.36 -5.72
CA GLY A 48 11.84 -4.33 -6.49
C GLY A 48 11.34 -4.17 -7.93
N ASP A 49 10.56 -5.12 -8.45
CA ASP A 49 10.00 -5.04 -9.80
C ASP A 49 8.65 -4.32 -9.79
N VAL A 50 8.41 -3.46 -10.78
CA VAL A 50 7.13 -2.76 -10.95
C VAL A 50 6.08 -3.77 -11.43
N VAL A 51 5.12 -4.09 -10.57
CA VAL A 51 3.99 -4.97 -10.93
C VAL A 51 2.75 -4.19 -11.37
N ILE A 52 2.53 -3.01 -10.78
CA ILE A 52 1.45 -2.11 -11.18
C ILE A 52 2.02 -0.70 -11.31
N PRO A 53 2.21 -0.18 -12.54
CA PRO A 53 2.91 1.09 -12.77
C PRO A 53 2.10 2.30 -12.31
N HIS A 54 0.76 2.21 -12.40
CA HIS A 54 -0.19 3.26 -12.02
C HIS A 54 -1.46 2.62 -11.47
N ALA A 55 -1.80 2.91 -10.22
CA ALA A 55 -3.02 2.50 -9.57
C ALA A 55 -3.67 3.69 -8.87
N ARG A 56 -4.87 4.07 -9.31
CA ARG A 56 -5.73 5.01 -8.59
C ARG A 56 -6.21 4.41 -7.25
N LEU A 57 -6.26 5.21 -6.20
CA LEU A 57 -6.98 4.84 -4.99
C LEU A 57 -8.45 5.23 -5.15
N GLU A 58 -9.33 4.27 -4.92
CA GLU A 58 -10.78 4.42 -5.04
C GLU A 58 -11.44 4.01 -3.72
N GLY A 59 -12.70 4.38 -3.50
CA GLY A 59 -13.37 4.10 -2.22
C GLY A 59 -13.68 2.61 -1.98
N SER A 60 -13.70 1.81 -3.05
CA SER A 60 -13.81 0.35 -2.99
C SER A 60 -12.45 -0.32 -3.06
N PHE A 61 -12.29 -1.43 -2.33
CA PHE A 61 -11.11 -2.27 -2.43
C PHE A 61 -10.91 -2.81 -3.83
N ARG A 62 -9.67 -2.72 -4.29
CA ARG A 62 -9.16 -3.38 -5.49
C ARG A 62 -7.76 -3.90 -5.19
N GLY A 63 -7.27 -4.80 -6.01
CA GLY A 63 -6.06 -5.50 -5.65
C GLY A 63 -5.59 -6.50 -6.69
N PHE A 64 -4.65 -7.32 -6.28
CA PHE A 64 -4.08 -8.39 -7.08
C PHE A 64 -3.67 -9.56 -6.19
N ASP A 65 -3.65 -10.74 -6.79
CA ASP A 65 -3.11 -11.94 -6.16
C ASP A 65 -1.61 -12.03 -6.41
N LEU A 66 -0.87 -12.28 -5.34
CA LEU A 66 0.58 -12.41 -5.34
C LEU A 66 0.97 -13.85 -4.96
N PRO A 67 1.47 -14.67 -5.91
CA PRO A 67 2.12 -15.92 -5.59
C PRO A 67 3.37 -15.67 -4.73
N LEU A 68 3.41 -16.23 -3.52
CA LEU A 68 4.48 -15.99 -2.58
C LEU A 68 5.67 -16.93 -2.83
N GLN A 69 6.86 -16.34 -2.93
CA GLN A 69 8.14 -17.04 -2.93
C GLN A 69 8.51 -17.45 -1.49
N SER A 70 9.24 -18.55 -1.31
CA SER A 70 9.74 -18.93 0.00
C SER A 70 10.65 -17.85 0.58
N GLY A 71 10.52 -17.56 1.87
CA GLY A 71 11.23 -16.45 2.51
C GLY A 71 10.51 -15.11 2.28
N PHE A 72 11.29 -14.06 2.01
CA PHE A 72 10.80 -12.68 2.01
C PHE A 72 10.14 -12.30 0.68
N ASN A 73 8.95 -11.71 0.78
CA ASN A 73 8.23 -11.09 -0.32
C ASN A 73 7.96 -9.64 0.08
N LYS A 74 8.72 -8.70 -0.50
CA LYS A 74 8.61 -7.27 -0.20
C LYS A 74 7.60 -6.63 -1.16
N ILE A 75 6.62 -5.92 -0.62
CA ILE A 75 5.65 -5.13 -1.38
C ILE A 75 5.82 -3.66 -1.00
N ASP A 76 6.14 -2.83 -2.00
CA ASP A 76 6.25 -1.38 -1.82
C ASP A 76 5.13 -0.66 -2.59
N PHE A 77 4.49 0.30 -1.93
CA PHE A 77 3.48 1.19 -2.51
C PHE A 77 4.03 2.62 -2.52
N GLU A 78 4.40 3.13 -3.68
CA GLU A 78 4.93 4.49 -3.85
C GLU A 78 3.80 5.46 -4.20
N ALA A 79 3.67 6.55 -3.46
CA ALA A 79 2.75 7.63 -3.82
C ALA A 79 3.26 8.38 -5.05
N LEU A 80 2.50 8.33 -6.16
CA LEU A 80 2.83 9.05 -7.39
C LEU A 80 2.33 10.50 -7.38
N ASN A 81 1.35 10.80 -6.52
CA ASN A 81 0.81 12.13 -6.27
C ASN A 81 0.18 12.18 -4.87
N GLN A 82 -0.55 13.26 -4.58
CA GLN A 82 -1.33 13.50 -3.36
C GLN A 82 -2.78 13.90 -3.71
N GLY A 83 -3.29 13.37 -4.82
CA GLY A 83 -4.61 13.74 -5.34
C GLY A 83 -4.79 15.24 -5.53
N SER A 84 -5.96 15.74 -5.15
CA SER A 84 -6.29 17.17 -5.11
C SER A 84 -6.00 17.81 -3.75
N SER A 85 -5.87 17.00 -2.70
CA SER A 85 -5.59 17.36 -1.32
C SER A 85 -4.69 16.29 -0.70
N GLY A 86 -3.48 16.68 -0.29
CA GLY A 86 -2.58 15.75 0.39
C GLY A 86 -2.96 15.43 1.84
N PRO A 87 -2.38 14.35 2.42
CA PRO A 87 -1.44 13.40 1.79
C PRO A 87 -2.13 12.33 0.93
N ASN A 88 -1.36 11.46 0.29
CA ASN A 88 -1.89 10.25 -0.34
C ASN A 88 -2.28 9.24 0.75
N THR A 89 -3.56 8.86 0.81
CA THR A 89 -4.08 8.02 1.90
C THR A 89 -4.63 6.70 1.39
N ALA A 90 -4.23 5.61 2.03
CA ALA A 90 -4.81 4.31 1.71
C ALA A 90 -4.96 3.41 2.91
N GLN A 91 -5.88 2.46 2.74
CA GLN A 91 -6.01 1.28 3.56
C GLN A 91 -5.54 0.07 2.75
N LEU A 92 -4.74 -0.78 3.37
CA LEU A 92 -4.21 -2.02 2.84
C LEU A 92 -4.69 -3.20 3.68
N ASN A 93 -5.31 -4.17 3.03
CA ASN A 93 -5.63 -5.47 3.61
C ASN A 93 -4.92 -6.57 2.82
N ILE A 94 -4.31 -7.51 3.53
CA ILE A 94 -3.64 -8.67 2.95
C ILE A 94 -4.39 -9.91 3.44
N TYR A 95 -4.79 -10.77 2.51
CA TYR A 95 -5.49 -12.02 2.80
C TYR A 95 -4.70 -13.24 2.34
N ASP A 96 -4.92 -14.40 2.97
CA ASP A 96 -4.42 -15.69 2.48
C ASP A 96 -5.30 -16.27 1.37
N GLU A 97 -4.89 -17.41 0.80
CA GLU A 97 -5.60 -18.07 -0.30
C GLU A 97 -7.02 -18.56 0.03
N ILE A 98 -7.41 -18.61 1.30
CA ILE A 98 -8.76 -19.01 1.73
C ILE A 98 -9.58 -17.83 2.27
N GLY A 99 -9.05 -16.61 2.18
CA GLY A 99 -9.74 -15.36 2.52
C GLY A 99 -9.60 -14.92 3.98
N ASN A 100 -8.70 -15.49 4.77
CA ASN A 100 -8.42 -14.98 6.11
C ASN A 100 -7.57 -13.71 6.02
N LEU A 101 -7.90 -12.71 6.84
CA LEU A 101 -7.10 -11.50 6.95
C LEU A 101 -5.77 -11.80 7.65
N LEU A 102 -4.67 -11.62 6.93
CA LEU A 102 -3.31 -11.75 7.45
C LEU A 102 -2.84 -10.46 8.12
N ALA A 103 -3.05 -9.33 7.46
CA ALA A 103 -2.64 -8.02 7.97
C ALA A 103 -3.53 -6.89 7.43
N SER A 104 -3.64 -5.81 8.20
CA SER A 104 -4.35 -4.59 7.84
C SER A 104 -3.52 -3.39 8.26
N TYR A 105 -3.31 -2.45 7.35
CA TYR A 105 -2.51 -1.26 7.55
C TYR A 105 -3.15 -0.05 6.89
N GLU A 106 -2.73 1.13 7.29
CA GLU A 106 -3.06 2.39 6.64
C GLU A 106 -1.76 3.17 6.42
N TRP A 107 -1.72 3.99 5.38
CA TRP A 107 -0.61 4.91 5.15
C TRP A 107 -1.09 6.32 4.84
N ASN A 108 -0.18 7.26 5.07
CA ASN A 108 -0.32 8.68 4.73
C ASN A 108 1.03 9.12 4.14
N LEU A 109 1.12 9.20 2.82
CA LEU A 109 2.38 9.40 2.10
C LEU A 109 2.41 10.75 1.38
N LEU A 110 3.54 11.45 1.46
CA LEU A 110 3.84 12.50 0.50
C LEU A 110 4.30 11.88 -0.83
N THR A 111 4.18 12.65 -1.91
CA THR A 111 4.60 12.20 -3.25
C THR A 111 6.05 11.74 -3.27
N GLY A 112 6.31 10.55 -3.82
CA GLY A 112 7.62 9.91 -3.90
C GLY A 112 7.95 8.98 -2.73
N ASN A 113 7.24 9.07 -1.62
CA ASN A 113 7.45 8.19 -0.46
C ASN A 113 6.76 6.84 -0.65
N LYS A 114 7.26 5.84 0.07
CA LYS A 114 6.79 4.45 -0.03
C LYS A 114 6.23 3.93 1.28
N ALA A 115 5.15 3.16 1.22
CA ALA A 115 4.75 2.25 2.28
C ALA A 115 5.23 0.83 1.95
N THR A 116 5.93 0.19 2.88
CA THR A 116 6.54 -1.14 2.69
C THR A 116 5.91 -2.17 3.61
N ALA A 117 5.38 -3.26 3.04
CA ALA A 117 4.97 -4.46 3.78
C ALA A 117 5.84 -5.66 3.35
N ILE A 118 6.17 -6.54 4.30
CA ILE A 118 6.96 -7.75 4.03
C ILE A 118 6.16 -8.98 4.44
N LEU A 119 5.93 -9.90 3.49
CA LEU A 119 5.36 -11.21 3.74
C LEU A 119 6.47 -12.26 3.76
N VAL A 120 6.62 -12.93 4.90
CA VAL A 120 7.61 -13.99 5.10
C VAL A 120 6.93 -15.35 5.00
N LYS A 121 7.07 -16.02 3.86
CA LYS A 121 6.57 -17.38 3.65
C LYS A 121 7.50 -18.41 4.28
N GLN A 122 6.97 -19.24 5.17
CA GLN A 122 7.70 -20.33 5.84
C GLN A 122 7.43 -21.70 5.22
#